data_AF-A0A7S2QAI2-F1
#
_entry.id   AF-A0A7S2QAI2-F1
#
_cell.length_a   1.000
_cell.length_b   1.000
_cell.length_c   1.000
_cell.angle_alpha   90.00
_cell.angle_beta   90.00
_cell.angle_gamma   90.00
#
_symmetry.space_group_name_H-M   'P 1'
#
loop_
_entity.id
_entity.type
_entity.pdbx_description
1 polymer ?
#
loop_
_entity_poly.entity_id
_entity_poly.type
_entity_poly.pdbx_seq_one_letter_code
_entity_poly.pdbx_strand_id
1 'polypeptide(L)'
;ASFFRNSIQNKNWMTVREPRCPSVLVETVILKEVVAFDAQLARILGDPRKLRASDRRQPLSRFKDSMELEIERLVAKKLRVFAPIPFNRNGAVVGILRIAFKALFEYMREETFAKFGVQQIQVDCAFLADIVRDFAEAEDASALDSLLEEAVTSASQRCEGPVLLEQHAVARLVAES
;
A
#
# COMPACT_ATOMS: atom_id res chain seq x y z
N ALA A 1 13.99 4.37 0.07
CA ALA A 1 14.22 2.93 -0.23
C ALA A 1 14.94 2.19 0.91
N SER A 2 16.05 2.71 1.45
CA SER A 2 16.78 2.07 2.58
C SER A 2 15.93 1.82 3.84
N PHE A 3 14.91 2.64 4.10
CA PHE A 3 14.04 2.45 5.25
C PHE A 3 13.12 1.23 5.16
N PHE A 4 12.48 1.02 4.01
CA PHE A 4 11.72 -0.21 3.75
C PHE A 4 12.62 -1.44 3.91
N ARG A 5 13.82 -1.38 3.33
CA ARG A 5 14.82 -2.43 3.47
C ARG A 5 15.10 -2.75 4.94
N ASN A 6 15.46 -1.74 5.74
CA ASN A 6 15.78 -1.95 7.16
C ASN A 6 14.57 -2.37 7.98
N SER A 7 13.37 -1.89 7.65
CA SER A 7 12.13 -2.23 8.36
C SER A 7 11.68 -3.66 8.10
N ILE A 8 11.85 -4.13 6.87
CA ILE A 8 11.46 -5.48 6.47
C ILE A 8 12.54 -6.49 6.85
N GLN A 9 13.80 -6.23 6.48
CA GLN A 9 14.89 -7.20 6.61
C GLN A 9 15.42 -7.36 8.04
N ASN A 10 15.21 -6.38 8.94
CA ASN A 10 15.63 -6.52 10.34
C ASN A 10 14.55 -7.15 11.24
N LYS A 11 13.36 -7.41 10.69
CA LYS A 11 12.24 -7.97 11.45
C LYS A 11 12.15 -9.47 11.19
N ASN A 12 12.07 -10.26 12.26
CA ASN A 12 11.82 -11.70 12.13
C ASN A 12 10.32 -11.94 11.91
N TRP A 13 9.93 -12.17 10.66
CA TRP A 13 8.54 -12.41 10.24
C TRP A 13 7.94 -13.74 10.71
N MET A 14 8.78 -14.65 11.21
CA MET A 14 8.35 -15.95 11.75
C MET A 14 7.84 -15.85 13.19
N THR A 15 8.22 -14.80 13.93
CA THR A 15 7.89 -14.63 15.36
C THR A 15 6.96 -13.45 15.62
N VAL A 16 6.37 -12.89 14.56
CA VAL A 16 5.41 -11.79 14.64
C VAL A 16 4.19 -12.22 15.45
N ARG A 17 3.75 -11.34 16.34
CA ARG A 17 2.52 -11.54 17.12
C ARG A 17 1.30 -11.19 16.28
N GLU A 18 0.14 -11.67 16.70
CA GLU A 18 -1.13 -11.33 16.06
C GLU A 18 -1.28 -9.80 15.92
N PRO A 19 -1.59 -9.31 14.70
CA PRO A 19 -1.67 -7.87 14.43
C PRO A 19 -2.88 -7.27 15.16
N ARG A 20 -2.64 -6.14 15.85
CA ARG A 20 -3.68 -5.35 16.53
C ARG A 20 -3.85 -3.94 15.98
N CYS A 21 -2.94 -3.54 15.11
CA CYS A 21 -2.92 -2.25 14.41
C CYS A 21 -1.93 -2.37 13.23
N PRO A 22 -1.96 -1.43 12.27
CA PRO A 22 -0.86 -1.21 11.35
C PRO A 22 0.44 -1.05 12.14
N SER A 23 1.55 -1.52 11.57
CA SER A 23 2.84 -1.36 12.23
C SER A 23 3.21 0.11 12.28
N VAL A 24 3.68 0.57 13.44
CA VAL A 24 4.11 1.96 13.70
C VAL A 24 5.08 2.48 12.64
N LEU A 25 5.78 1.60 11.93
CA LEU A 25 6.75 1.93 10.89
C LEU A 25 6.09 2.38 9.58
N VAL A 26 4.96 1.77 9.21
CA VAL A 26 4.14 2.23 8.08
C VAL A 26 3.53 3.59 8.41
N GLU A 27 3.02 3.72 9.63
CA GLU A 27 2.38 4.93 10.14
C GLU A 27 3.35 6.11 10.31
N THR A 28 4.60 5.85 10.68
CA THR A 28 5.56 6.91 11.02
C THR A 28 6.47 7.28 9.85
N VAL A 29 6.87 6.34 9.00
CA VAL A 29 7.93 6.62 8.00
C VAL A 29 7.32 6.99 6.65
N ILE A 30 6.41 6.19 6.12
CA ILE A 30 5.84 6.42 4.78
C ILE A 30 4.93 7.64 4.81
N LEU A 31 4.04 7.71 5.80
CA LEU A 31 3.15 8.85 5.98
C LEU A 31 3.93 10.16 6.16
N LYS A 32 4.91 10.22 7.07
CA LYS A 32 5.66 11.47 7.29
C LYS A 32 6.49 11.88 6.08
N GLU A 33 7.16 10.95 5.42
CA GLU A 33 7.98 11.26 4.24
C GLU A 33 7.12 11.67 3.04
N VAL A 34 6.01 10.96 2.77
CA VAL A 34 5.10 11.28 1.67
C VAL A 34 4.38 12.60 1.93
N VAL A 35 3.90 12.84 3.14
CA VAL A 35 3.30 14.14 3.53
C VAL A 35 4.31 15.27 3.41
N ALA A 36 5.54 15.08 3.89
CA ALA A 36 6.58 16.09 3.79
C ALA A 36 6.96 16.38 2.33
N PHE A 37 7.07 15.34 1.50
CA PHE A 37 7.34 15.46 0.07
C PHE A 37 6.20 16.17 -0.68
N ASP A 38 4.95 15.78 -0.41
CA ASP A 38 3.76 16.40 -1.00
C ASP A 38 3.62 17.87 -0.58
N ALA A 39 3.96 18.22 0.67
CA ALA A 39 4.03 19.61 1.13
C ALA A 39 5.15 20.41 0.46
N GLN A 40 6.31 19.79 0.20
CA GLN A 40 7.39 20.43 -0.56
C GLN A 40 6.95 20.69 -2.01
N LEU A 41 6.32 19.71 -2.66
CA LEU A 41 5.77 19.86 -4.00
C LEU A 41 4.69 20.96 -4.06
N ALA A 42 3.83 21.06 -3.05
CA ALA A 42 2.85 22.14 -2.96
C ALA A 42 3.50 23.53 -3.01
N ARG A 43 4.62 23.72 -2.29
CA ARG A 43 5.36 25.00 -2.28
C ARG A 43 6.05 25.29 -3.61
N ILE A 44 6.57 24.27 -4.29
CA ILE A 44 7.33 24.42 -5.53
C ILE A 44 6.40 24.64 -6.73
N LEU A 45 5.32 23.85 -6.81
CA LEU A 45 4.43 23.82 -7.96
C LEU A 45 3.20 24.72 -7.80
N GLY A 46 2.94 25.24 -6.59
CA GLY A 46 1.87 26.20 -6.32
C GLY A 46 0.45 25.63 -6.45
N ASP A 47 0.30 24.32 -6.59
CA ASP A 47 -0.98 23.67 -6.86
C ASP A 47 -1.68 23.19 -5.56
N PRO A 48 -2.82 23.79 -5.17
CA PRO A 48 -3.59 23.32 -4.03
C PRO A 48 -4.25 21.98 -4.38
N ARG A 49 -3.86 20.92 -3.68
CA ARG A 49 -4.51 19.62 -3.80
C ARG A 49 -6.00 19.79 -3.47
N LYS A 50 -6.89 19.30 -4.34
CA LYS A 50 -8.31 19.18 -3.99
C LYS A 50 -8.42 18.29 -2.76
N LEU A 51 -8.75 18.90 -1.62
CA LEU A 51 -9.21 18.16 -0.44
C LEU A 51 -10.40 17.32 -0.90
N ARG A 52 -10.22 16.01 -0.97
CA ARG A 52 -11.37 15.11 -0.93
C ARG A 52 -11.97 15.35 0.45
N ALA A 53 -13.13 16.02 0.47
CA ALA A 53 -13.95 16.02 1.68
C ALA A 53 -14.04 14.56 2.14
N SER A 54 -14.01 14.34 3.45
CA SER A 54 -14.23 13.07 4.16
C SER A 54 -15.55 12.35 3.79
N ASP A 55 -16.23 12.81 2.74
CA ASP A 55 -17.49 12.33 2.25
C ASP A 55 -17.21 11.11 1.37
N ARG A 56 -17.35 9.96 2.01
CA ARG A 56 -17.03 8.61 1.57
C ARG A 56 -15.54 8.26 1.73
N ARG A 57 -15.19 7.89 2.97
CA ARG A 57 -14.51 6.60 3.19
C ARG A 57 -15.34 5.53 2.49
N GLN A 58 -15.19 5.42 1.17
CA GLN A 58 -15.79 4.35 0.42
C GLN A 58 -15.21 3.09 1.06
N PRO A 59 -16.04 2.19 1.62
CA PRO A 59 -15.53 0.97 2.19
C PRO A 59 -14.64 0.34 1.12
N LEU A 60 -13.44 -0.12 1.55
CA LEU A 60 -12.47 -0.87 0.77
C LEU A 60 -13.16 -1.45 -0.45
N SER A 61 -12.89 -0.91 -1.64
CA SER A 61 -13.55 -1.32 -2.88
C SER A 61 -13.17 -2.76 -3.22
N ARG A 62 -13.69 -3.69 -2.44
CA ARG A 62 -13.54 -5.14 -2.52
C ARG A 62 -14.89 -5.80 -2.79
N PHE A 63 -15.90 -5.00 -3.14
CA PHE A 63 -17.21 -5.44 -3.58
C PHE A 63 -17.27 -5.75 -5.08
N LYS A 64 -16.12 -5.95 -5.74
CA LYS A 64 -16.10 -6.42 -7.13
C LYS A 64 -16.10 -7.93 -7.17
N ASP A 65 -16.94 -8.47 -8.04
CA ASP A 65 -17.17 -9.90 -8.17
C ASP A 65 -15.84 -10.63 -8.42
N SER A 66 -15.67 -11.87 -7.96
CA SER A 66 -14.38 -12.60 -8.09
C SER A 66 -13.90 -12.65 -9.56
N MET A 67 -14.84 -12.62 -10.49
CA MET A 67 -14.62 -12.60 -11.94
C MET A 67 -14.21 -11.22 -12.45
N GLU A 68 -14.74 -10.13 -11.88
CA GLU A 68 -14.30 -8.76 -12.20
C GLU A 68 -12.87 -8.51 -11.71
N LEU A 69 -12.51 -9.02 -10.52
CA LEU A 69 -11.15 -8.94 -9.99
C LEU A 69 -10.15 -9.71 -10.85
N GLU A 70 -10.55 -10.83 -11.43
CA GLU A 70 -9.70 -11.63 -12.32
C GLU A 70 -9.51 -10.97 -13.70
N ILE A 71 -10.57 -10.35 -14.24
CA ILE A 71 -10.50 -9.54 -15.46
C ILE A 71 -9.66 -8.28 -15.23
N GLU A 72 -9.86 -7.58 -14.11
CA GLU A 72 -9.06 -6.42 -13.73
C GLU A 72 -7.60 -6.79 -13.50
N ARG A 73 -7.30 -7.96 -12.92
CA ARG A 73 -5.92 -8.47 -12.83
C ARG A 73 -5.30 -8.76 -14.19
N LEU A 74 -6.06 -9.31 -15.13
CA LEU A 74 -5.60 -9.55 -16.50
C LEU A 74 -5.37 -8.23 -17.27
N VAL A 75 -6.18 -7.21 -16.99
CA VAL A 75 -6.03 -5.85 -17.56
C VAL A 75 -4.88 -5.08 -16.88
N ALA A 76 -4.73 -5.20 -15.56
CA ALA A 76 -3.66 -4.62 -14.74
C ALA A 76 -2.29 -5.28 -14.97
N LYS A 77 -2.26 -6.53 -15.45
CA LYS A 77 -1.04 -7.16 -16.00
C LYS A 77 -0.41 -6.36 -17.16
N LYS A 78 -1.11 -5.34 -17.68
CA LYS A 78 -0.63 -4.36 -18.66
C LYS A 78 -0.30 -3.00 -18.05
N LEU A 79 -0.09 -2.90 -16.73
CA LEU A 79 0.40 -1.68 -16.07
C LEU A 79 1.80 -1.37 -16.59
N ARG A 80 1.89 -0.32 -17.41
CA ARG A 80 3.17 0.29 -17.76
C ARG A 80 3.73 0.96 -16.49
N VAL A 81 4.50 0.20 -15.71
CA VAL A 81 5.29 0.71 -14.59
C VAL A 81 6.14 1.92 -15.01
N PHE A 82 6.51 1.98 -16.31
CA PHE A 82 7.26 3.06 -16.94
C PHE A 82 6.38 3.88 -17.91
N ALA A 83 5.26 4.42 -17.43
CA ALA A 83 4.54 5.46 -18.17
C ALA A 83 5.18 6.85 -17.90
N PRO A 84 5.14 7.79 -18.86
CA PRO A 84 5.57 9.17 -18.59
C PRO A 84 4.81 9.72 -17.40
N ILE A 85 5.54 10.14 -16.37
CA ILE A 85 4.97 10.79 -15.19
C ILE A 85 4.75 12.26 -15.57
N PRO A 86 3.49 12.75 -15.58
CA PRO A 86 3.24 14.15 -15.87
C PRO A 86 3.96 15.01 -14.82
N PHE A 87 4.56 16.13 -15.24
CA PHE A 87 5.25 17.06 -14.35
C PHE A 87 4.23 17.89 -13.56
N ASN A 88 3.54 17.23 -12.64
CA ASN A 88 2.59 17.83 -11.70
C ASN A 88 2.69 17.10 -10.35
N ARG A 89 2.03 17.66 -9.33
CA ARG A 89 2.10 17.15 -7.95
C ARG A 89 1.58 15.71 -7.84
N ASN A 90 0.47 15.38 -8.50
CA ASN A 90 -0.09 14.03 -8.51
C ASN A 90 0.90 13.02 -9.11
N GLY A 91 1.42 13.29 -10.30
CA GLY A 91 2.38 12.45 -11.00
C GLY A 91 3.65 12.21 -10.17
N ALA A 92 4.22 13.27 -9.58
CA ALA A 92 5.41 13.15 -8.74
C ALA A 92 5.17 12.25 -7.51
N VAL A 93 4.04 12.42 -6.81
CA VAL A 93 3.70 11.60 -5.63
C VAL A 93 3.39 10.15 -6.02
N VAL A 94 2.60 9.95 -7.07
CA VAL A 94 2.30 8.60 -7.58
C VAL A 94 3.57 7.89 -8.05
N GLY A 95 4.50 8.61 -8.69
CA GLY A 95 5.78 8.08 -9.13
C GLY A 95 6.63 7.54 -7.98
N ILE A 96 6.81 8.33 -6.91
CA ILE A 96 7.59 7.89 -5.75
C ILE A 96 6.90 6.73 -5.00
N LEU A 97 5.57 6.76 -4.89
CA LEU A 97 4.78 5.69 -4.28
C LEU A 97 4.90 4.37 -5.07
N ARG A 98 4.82 4.43 -6.41
CA ARG A 98 5.03 3.24 -7.28
C ARG A 98 6.41 2.61 -7.04
N ILE A 99 7.47 3.42 -6.99
CA ILE A 99 8.83 2.94 -6.72
C ILE A 99 8.92 2.32 -5.32
N ALA A 100 8.35 3.00 -4.30
CA ALA A 100 8.33 2.51 -2.94
C ALA A 100 7.59 1.18 -2.79
N PHE A 101 6.42 1.03 -3.42
CA PHE A 101 5.61 -0.18 -3.33
C PHE A 101 6.20 -1.34 -4.15
N LYS A 102 6.84 -1.07 -5.30
CA LYS A 102 7.63 -2.10 -5.98
C LYS A 102 8.82 -2.55 -5.13
N ALA A 103 9.52 -1.63 -4.48
CA ALA A 103 10.60 -2.01 -3.55
C ALA A 103 10.08 -2.84 -2.37
N LEU A 104 8.95 -2.45 -1.77
CA LEU A 104 8.28 -3.23 -0.72
C LEU A 104 7.99 -4.66 -1.19
N PHE A 105 7.40 -4.80 -2.38
CA PHE A 105 7.15 -6.11 -2.99
C PHE A 105 8.44 -6.93 -3.15
N GLU A 106 9.52 -6.35 -3.66
CA GLU A 106 10.80 -7.07 -3.78
C GLU A 106 11.33 -7.52 -2.41
N TYR A 107 11.20 -6.69 -1.36
CA TYR A 107 11.58 -7.12 0.00
C TYR A 107 10.72 -8.27 0.50
N MET A 108 9.41 -8.29 0.22
CA MET A 108 8.54 -9.42 0.59
C MET A 108 8.99 -10.73 -0.08
N ARG A 109 9.59 -10.68 -1.27
CA ARG A 109 10.04 -11.89 -1.99
C ARG A 109 11.26 -12.55 -1.35
N GLU A 110 12.09 -11.78 -0.67
CA GLU A 110 13.35 -12.24 -0.05
C GLU A 110 13.14 -12.79 1.37
N GLU A 111 12.00 -12.50 1.99
CA GLU A 111 11.69 -12.92 3.36
C GLU A 111 10.96 -14.27 3.43
N THR A 112 10.83 -14.79 4.65
CA THR A 112 10.01 -15.97 4.98
C THR A 112 9.06 -15.61 6.12
N PHE A 113 7.78 -15.98 6.00
CA PHE A 113 6.74 -15.52 6.92
C PHE A 113 6.07 -16.69 7.64
N ALA A 114 5.62 -16.43 8.87
CA ALA A 114 4.58 -17.24 9.51
C ALA A 114 3.22 -16.53 9.35
N LYS A 115 2.13 -17.22 9.73
CA LYS A 115 0.74 -16.70 9.70
C LYS A 115 0.64 -15.22 10.07
N PHE A 116 1.07 -14.85 11.28
CA PHE A 116 0.90 -13.49 11.78
C PHE A 116 1.81 -12.47 11.08
N GLY A 117 2.92 -12.91 10.48
CA GLY A 117 3.76 -12.07 9.63
C GLY A 117 2.99 -11.59 8.40
N VAL A 118 2.35 -12.50 7.67
CA VAL A 118 1.53 -12.15 6.50
C VAL A 118 0.31 -11.31 6.89
N GLN A 119 -0.34 -11.64 8.00
CA GLN A 119 -1.48 -10.85 8.48
C GLN A 119 -1.08 -9.41 8.83
N GLN A 120 0.11 -9.20 9.40
CA GLN A 120 0.62 -7.84 9.62
C GLN A 120 0.87 -7.12 8.29
N ILE A 121 1.48 -7.77 7.29
CA ILE A 121 1.66 -7.20 5.95
C ILE A 121 0.32 -6.82 5.31
N GLN A 122 -0.71 -7.66 5.49
CA GLN A 122 -2.05 -7.39 5.00
C GLN A 122 -2.65 -6.11 5.61
N VAL A 123 -2.54 -5.94 6.94
CA VAL A 123 -3.03 -4.74 7.63
C VAL A 123 -2.23 -3.50 7.22
N ASP A 124 -0.91 -3.62 7.16
CA ASP A 124 0.01 -2.55 6.76
C ASP A 124 -0.27 -2.05 5.33
N CYS A 125 -0.48 -2.98 4.38
CA CYS A 125 -0.82 -2.65 3.00
C CYS A 125 -2.21 -2.03 2.89
N ALA A 126 -3.20 -2.52 3.65
CA ALA A 126 -4.55 -1.94 3.63
C ALA A 126 -4.58 -0.52 4.20
N PHE A 127 -3.80 -0.25 5.24
CA PHE A 127 -3.63 1.09 5.80
C PHE A 127 -2.95 2.03 4.80
N LEU A 128 -1.89 1.58 4.12
CA LEU A 128 -1.25 2.34 3.05
C LEU A 128 -2.21 2.68 1.91
N ALA A 129 -3.02 1.71 1.48
CA ALA A 129 -4.04 1.89 0.46
C ALA A 129 -5.07 2.98 0.85
N ASP A 130 -5.40 3.09 2.14
CA ASP A 130 -6.30 4.15 2.61
C ASP A 130 -5.65 5.52 2.54
N ILE A 131 -4.41 5.63 3.04
CA ILE A 131 -3.64 6.87 3.05
C ILE A 131 -3.41 7.42 1.65
N VAL A 132 -3.01 6.58 0.69
CA VAL A 132 -2.66 7.05 -0.66
C VAL A 132 -3.84 7.69 -1.39
N ARG A 133 -5.09 7.43 -0.98
CA ARG A 133 -6.29 8.07 -1.55
C ARG A 133 -6.33 9.57 -1.29
N ASP A 134 -5.67 10.04 -0.23
CA ASP A 134 -5.50 11.47 0.02
C ASP A 134 -4.45 12.09 -0.92
N PHE A 135 -3.54 11.28 -1.48
CA PHE A 135 -2.38 11.74 -2.24
C PHE A 135 -2.40 11.39 -3.73
N ALA A 136 -3.34 10.59 -4.20
CA ALA A 136 -3.43 10.19 -5.60
C ALA A 136 -4.85 10.40 -6.15
N GLU A 137 -4.96 10.70 -7.44
CA GLU A 137 -6.23 10.64 -8.14
C GLU A 137 -6.77 9.20 -8.18
N ALA A 138 -8.07 9.02 -8.38
CA ALA A 138 -8.75 7.73 -8.20
C ALA A 138 -8.14 6.60 -9.07
N GLU A 139 -7.81 6.91 -10.33
CA GLU A 139 -7.20 5.95 -11.26
C GLU A 139 -5.79 5.55 -10.81
N ASP A 140 -4.99 6.51 -10.35
CA ASP A 140 -3.64 6.25 -9.85
C ASP A 140 -3.66 5.51 -8.51
N ALA A 141 -4.60 5.83 -7.63
CA ALA A 141 -4.81 5.13 -6.36
C ALA A 141 -5.15 3.65 -6.61
N SER A 142 -6.00 3.35 -7.59
CA SER A 142 -6.30 1.95 -7.97
C SER A 142 -5.06 1.19 -8.47
N ALA A 143 -4.17 1.85 -9.20
CA ALA A 143 -2.92 1.25 -9.64
C ALA A 143 -1.95 0.99 -8.46
N LEU A 144 -1.91 1.91 -7.48
CA LEU A 144 -1.13 1.75 -6.26
C LEU A 144 -1.69 0.63 -5.37
N ASP A 145 -3.01 0.53 -5.23
CA ASP A 145 -3.70 -0.55 -4.51
C ASP A 145 -3.33 -1.92 -5.09
N SER A 146 -3.25 -2.03 -6.42
CA SER A 146 -2.83 -3.25 -7.11
C SER A 146 -1.39 -3.66 -6.75
N LEU A 147 -0.47 -2.71 -6.62
CA LEU A 147 0.93 -2.98 -6.20
C LEU A 147 1.01 -3.47 -4.75
N LEU A 148 0.16 -2.91 -3.87
CA LEU A 148 0.05 -3.35 -2.48
C LEU A 148 -0.54 -4.76 -2.39
N GLU A 149 -1.53 -5.10 -3.22
CA GLU A 149 -2.04 -6.48 -3.32
C GLU A 149 -0.98 -7.48 -3.80
N GLU A 150 -0.15 -7.08 -4.78
CA GLU A 150 0.99 -7.90 -5.21
C GLU A 150 1.96 -8.17 -4.05
N ALA A 151 2.23 -7.17 -3.20
CA ALA A 151 3.08 -7.32 -2.02
C ALA A 151 2.49 -8.32 -1.00
N VAL A 152 1.19 -8.22 -0.68
CA VAL A 152 0.51 -9.18 0.20
C VAL A 152 0.52 -10.59 -0.39
N THR A 153 0.31 -10.70 -1.71
CA THR A 153 0.35 -11.98 -2.43
C THR A 153 1.74 -12.60 -2.35
N SER A 154 2.80 -11.80 -2.56
CA SER A 154 4.18 -12.24 -2.43
C SER A 154 4.48 -12.74 -1.02
N ALA A 155 4.11 -11.98 0.02
CA ALA A 155 4.29 -12.41 1.41
C ALA A 155 3.55 -13.73 1.70
N SER A 156 2.33 -13.88 1.18
CA SER A 156 1.53 -15.11 1.33
C SER A 156 2.19 -16.32 0.66
N GLN A 157 2.79 -16.15 -0.52
CA GLN A 157 3.54 -17.20 -1.23
C GLN A 157 4.82 -17.60 -0.50
N ARG A 158 5.40 -16.70 0.30
CA ARG A 158 6.59 -16.91 1.12
C ARG A 158 6.27 -17.36 2.55
N CYS A 159 5.01 -17.67 2.84
CA CYS A 159 4.55 -18.02 4.18
C CYS A 159 4.47 -19.53 4.41
N GLU A 160 4.90 -19.96 5.58
CA GLU A 160 4.59 -21.29 6.11
C GLU A 160 3.17 -21.29 6.67
N GLY A 161 2.22 -21.94 5.97
CA GLY A 161 0.82 -22.00 6.36
C GLY A 161 0.09 -20.65 6.27
N PRO A 162 -0.05 -20.05 5.07
CA PRO A 162 -0.68 -18.76 4.92
C PRO A 162 -2.15 -18.78 5.37
N VAL A 163 -2.50 -17.89 6.29
CA VAL A 163 -3.88 -17.62 6.69
C VAL A 163 -4.07 -16.11 6.71
N LEU A 164 -4.81 -15.58 5.73
CA LEU A 164 -5.16 -14.17 5.69
C LEU A 164 -6.24 -13.84 6.71
N LEU A 165 -6.26 -12.60 7.17
CA LEU A 165 -7.37 -12.05 7.93
C LEU A 165 -8.59 -11.87 7.02
N GLU A 166 -9.75 -12.11 7.60
CA GLU A 166 -11.02 -11.73 7.01
C GLU A 166 -11.06 -10.23 6.74
N GLN A 167 -11.75 -9.84 5.66
CA GLN A 167 -11.74 -8.46 5.18
C GLN A 167 -12.25 -7.47 6.23
N HIS A 168 -13.30 -7.85 6.97
CA HIS A 168 -13.88 -7.04 8.03
C HIS A 168 -12.90 -6.83 9.20
N ALA A 169 -12.03 -7.82 9.48
CA ALA A 169 -11.05 -7.73 10.55
C ALA A 169 -9.95 -6.74 10.17
N VAL A 170 -9.48 -6.79 8.92
CA VAL A 170 -8.52 -5.80 8.38
C VAL A 170 -9.12 -4.40 8.43
N ALA A 171 -10.35 -4.23 7.92
CA ALA A 171 -11.02 -2.94 7.89
C ALA A 171 -11.16 -2.32 9.29
N ARG A 172 -11.51 -3.13 10.30
CA ARG A 172 -11.58 -2.68 11.69
C ARG A 172 -10.22 -2.22 12.22
N LEU A 173 -9.17 -3.01 12.02
CA LEU A 173 -7.82 -2.68 12.50
C LEU A 173 -7.29 -1.39 11.87
N VAL A 174 -7.59 -1.15 10.59
CA VAL A 174 -7.24 0.08 9.87
C VAL A 174 -8.04 1.27 10.38
N ALA A 175 -9.35 1.09 10.65
CA ALA A 175 -10.23 2.18 11.09
C ALA A 175 -9.99 2.61 12.56
N GLU A 176 -9.44 1.73 13.39
CA GLU A 176 -9.10 1.99 14.80
C GLU A 176 -7.73 2.67 14.96
N SER A 177 -7.04 2.97 13.86
CA SER A 177 -5.69 3.59 13.83
C SER A 177 -5.73 5.10 13.64
#